data_AF-A0A6N3J9G7-F1
#
_entry.id   AF-A0A6N3J9G7-F1
#
_cell.length_a   1.000
_cell.length_b   1.000
_cell.length_c   1.000
_cell.angle_alpha   90.00
_cell.angle_beta   90.00
_cell.angle_gamma   90.00
#
_symmetry.space_group_name_H-M   'P 1'
#
loop_
_entity.id
_entity.type
_entity.pdbx_description
1 polymer ?
#
loop_
_entity_poly.entity_id
_entity_poly.type
_entity_poly.pdbx_seq_one_letter_code
_entity_poly.pdbx_strand_id
1 'polypeptide(L)'
;MGDYQLNDWLIERKTLPDLVQSLCDGRLFSQIARLAASPSHTAQLLEGCTQDIAGYQIRREALIGTLCSISINFHIPILRSLSQTETAKILYFCASQLNRRENELTLTGRKPKRKKNQQLFILQSLPEVDPKLASRLLYHFKNIEAIFTAPEEALIRVEGIGKEKARKIREALTG
;
A
#
# COMPACT_ATOMS: atom_id res chain seq x y z
N MET A 1 18.89 8.99 -4.52
CA MET A 1 18.07 8.13 -3.65
C MET A 1 16.82 7.84 -4.43
N GLY A 2 16.56 6.55 -4.73
CA GLY A 2 15.38 6.05 -5.41
C GLY A 2 15.20 6.56 -6.83
N ASP A 3 15.06 5.63 -7.76
CA ASP A 3 14.88 5.97 -9.16
C ASP A 3 13.42 6.36 -9.47
N TYR A 4 12.48 5.83 -8.69
CA TYR A 4 11.04 6.05 -8.91
C TYR A 4 10.31 6.34 -7.60
N GLN A 5 9.52 7.41 -7.57
CA GLN A 5 8.60 7.72 -6.48
C GLN A 5 7.16 7.39 -6.91
N LEU A 6 6.50 6.50 -6.18
CA LEU A 6 5.11 6.09 -6.38
C LEU A 6 4.32 6.38 -5.09
N ASN A 7 3.57 7.48 -5.04
CA ASN A 7 2.90 7.98 -3.83
C ASN A 7 3.89 8.14 -2.67
N ASP A 8 3.76 7.37 -1.60
CA ASP A 8 4.66 7.33 -0.44
C ASP A 8 5.71 6.21 -0.52
N TRP A 9 5.83 5.54 -1.67
CA TRP A 9 6.85 4.54 -1.94
C TRP A 9 8.00 5.09 -2.78
N LEU A 10 9.23 4.78 -2.37
CA LEU A 10 10.46 5.00 -3.11
C LEU A 10 10.99 3.65 -3.61
N ILE A 11 11.06 3.47 -4.92
CA ILE A 11 11.59 2.26 -5.55
C ILE A 11 12.98 2.53 -6.10
N GLU A 12 13.96 1.76 -5.63
CA GLU A 12 15.33 1.76 -6.15
C GLU A 12 15.47 0.61 -7.15
N ARG A 13 15.76 0.93 -8.42
CA ARG A 13 16.04 -0.08 -9.45
C ARG A 13 17.52 -0.41 -9.42
N LYS A 14 17.85 -1.70 -9.50
CA LYS A 14 19.23 -2.14 -9.59
C LYS A 14 19.33 -3.34 -10.53
N THR A 15 20.25 -3.28 -11.49
CA THR A 15 20.52 -4.46 -12.33
C THR A 15 21.25 -5.52 -11.51
N LEU A 16 21.15 -6.80 -11.88
CA LEU A 16 21.93 -7.85 -11.21
C LEU A 16 23.45 -7.61 -11.29
N PRO A 17 24.03 -7.17 -12.43
CA PRO A 17 25.43 -6.74 -12.48
C PRO A 17 25.77 -5.63 -11.47
N ASP A 18 24.95 -4.57 -11.40
CA ASP A 18 25.18 -3.47 -10.44
C ASP A 18 25.05 -3.93 -8.98
N LEU A 19 24.14 -4.88 -8.71
CA LEU A 19 23.99 -5.50 -7.39
C LEU A 19 25.28 -6.22 -7.01
N VAL A 20 25.79 -7.09 -7.88
CA VAL A 20 27.04 -7.83 -7.65
C VAL A 20 28.21 -6.87 -7.47
N GLN A 21 28.37 -5.91 -8.37
CA GLN A 21 29.45 -4.93 -8.28
C GLN A 21 29.38 -4.12 -6.98
N SER A 22 28.19 -3.63 -6.61
CA SER A 22 28.02 -2.88 -5.36
C SER A 22 28.27 -3.71 -4.09
N LEU A 23 28.03 -5.01 -4.15
CA LEU A 23 28.34 -5.94 -3.06
C LEU A 23 29.85 -6.16 -2.96
N CYS A 24 30.53 -6.41 -4.09
CA CYS A 24 31.98 -6.55 -4.16
C CYS A 24 32.71 -5.27 -3.70
N ASP A 25 32.20 -4.10 -4.08
CA ASP A 25 32.72 -2.79 -3.68
C ASP A 25 32.41 -2.46 -2.20
N GLY A 26 31.65 -3.28 -1.48
CA GLY A 26 31.25 -3.05 -0.08
C GLY A 26 30.25 -1.91 0.13
N ARG A 27 29.79 -1.25 -0.94
CA ARG A 27 28.91 -0.07 -0.87
C ARG A 27 27.43 -0.40 -0.78
N LEU A 28 27.01 -1.62 -1.16
CA LEU A 28 25.61 -2.03 -1.21
C LEU A 28 24.88 -1.80 0.11
N PHE A 29 25.40 -2.30 1.23
CA PHE A 29 24.71 -2.19 2.52
C PHE A 29 24.60 -0.74 3.02
N SER A 30 25.56 0.13 2.66
CA SER A 30 25.43 1.57 2.95
C SER A 30 24.27 2.21 2.17
N GLN A 31 24.04 1.79 0.93
CA GLN A 31 22.91 2.24 0.11
C GLN A 31 21.59 1.72 0.69
N ILE A 32 21.56 0.44 1.08
CA ILE A 32 20.37 -0.21 1.67
C ILE A 32 20.02 0.41 3.03
N ALA A 33 20.99 0.68 3.89
CA ALA A 33 20.76 1.35 5.17
C ALA A 33 20.19 2.76 4.98
N ARG A 34 20.68 3.50 3.97
CA ARG A 34 20.13 4.81 3.60
C ARG A 34 18.68 4.72 3.10
N LEU A 35 18.36 3.71 2.29
CA LEU A 35 16.98 3.46 1.84
C LEU A 35 16.08 3.10 3.03
N ALA A 36 16.51 2.21 3.92
CA ALA A 36 15.75 1.81 5.10
C ALA A 36 15.48 2.96 6.08
N ALA A 37 16.39 3.95 6.14
CA ALA A 37 16.23 5.16 6.95
C ALA A 37 15.38 6.25 6.27
N SER A 38 14.90 6.01 5.04
CA SER A 38 14.03 6.95 4.32
C SER A 38 12.71 7.16 5.07
N PRO A 39 12.13 8.38 5.06
CA PRO A 39 10.78 8.60 5.59
C PRO A 39 9.69 7.95 4.73
N SER A 40 10.01 7.59 3.47
CA SER A 40 9.10 6.89 2.55
C SER A 40 9.14 5.37 2.78
N HIS A 41 8.07 4.66 2.43
CA HIS A 41 8.16 3.22 2.24
C HIS A 41 9.15 2.92 1.12
N THR A 42 9.98 1.88 1.23
CA THR A 42 11.00 1.59 0.22
C THR A 42 10.90 0.18 -0.31
N ALA A 43 11.14 -0.01 -1.60
CA ALA A 43 11.31 -1.31 -2.21
C ALA A 43 12.53 -1.32 -3.13
N GLN A 44 13.15 -2.49 -3.29
CA GLN A 44 14.19 -2.71 -4.28
C GLN A 44 13.59 -3.42 -5.51
N LEU A 45 13.90 -2.96 -6.71
CA LEU A 45 13.53 -3.62 -7.96
C LEU A 45 14.79 -4.15 -8.62
N LEU A 46 14.97 -5.48 -8.58
CA LEU A 46 16.10 -6.15 -9.19
C LEU A 46 15.78 -6.58 -10.61
N GLU A 47 16.49 -6.00 -11.57
CA GLU A 47 16.34 -6.26 -12.99
C GLU A 47 17.45 -7.17 -13.51
N GLY A 48 17.08 -8.19 -14.29
CA GLY A 48 17.98 -9.11 -14.95
C GLY A 48 17.83 -10.55 -14.46
N CYS A 49 18.58 -11.42 -15.14
CA CYS A 49 18.63 -12.85 -14.92
C CYS A 49 20.05 -13.33 -14.56
N THR A 50 20.16 -14.58 -14.14
CA THR A 50 21.43 -15.16 -13.71
C THR A 50 22.50 -15.17 -14.81
N GLN A 51 22.09 -15.15 -16.08
CA GLN A 51 22.98 -15.06 -17.23
C GLN A 51 23.75 -13.73 -17.24
N ASP A 52 23.13 -12.64 -16.79
CA ASP A 52 23.76 -11.31 -16.75
C ASP A 52 24.95 -11.24 -15.79
N ILE A 53 24.97 -12.15 -14.81
CA ILE A 53 26.01 -12.24 -13.79
C ILE A 53 26.88 -13.50 -13.91
N ALA A 54 26.73 -14.29 -14.98
CA ALA A 54 27.47 -15.53 -15.16
C ALA A 54 29.00 -15.32 -15.24
N GLY A 55 29.43 -14.15 -15.73
CA GLY A 55 30.85 -13.76 -15.79
C GLY A 55 31.41 -13.17 -14.48
N TYR A 56 30.58 -12.96 -13.45
CA TYR A 56 31.03 -12.39 -12.19
C TYR A 56 31.48 -13.47 -11.23
N GLN A 57 32.61 -13.26 -10.55
CA GLN A 57 33.14 -14.17 -9.53
C GLN A 57 32.41 -14.01 -8.19
N ILE A 58 31.11 -14.30 -8.17
CA ILE A 58 30.29 -14.24 -6.96
C ILE A 58 29.74 -15.62 -6.60
N ARG A 59 29.90 -15.98 -5.33
CA ARG A 59 29.30 -17.21 -4.79
C ARG A 59 27.79 -17.05 -4.66
N ARG A 60 27.03 -18.10 -4.99
CA ARG A 60 25.57 -18.10 -4.91
C ARG A 60 25.08 -17.79 -3.49
N GLU A 61 25.79 -18.28 -2.48
CA GLU A 61 25.49 -18.06 -1.06
C GLU A 61 25.61 -16.59 -0.67
N ALA A 62 26.55 -15.84 -1.28
CA ALA A 62 26.68 -14.41 -1.04
C ALA A 62 25.48 -13.64 -1.58
N LEU A 63 24.97 -14.00 -2.76
CA LEU A 63 23.73 -13.44 -3.31
C LEU A 63 22.53 -13.77 -2.44
N ILE A 64 22.36 -15.04 -2.06
CA ILE A 64 21.26 -15.48 -1.20
C ILE A 64 21.29 -14.72 0.13
N GLY A 65 22.44 -14.67 0.80
CA GLY A 65 22.61 -13.95 2.06
C GLY A 65 22.33 -12.45 1.93
N THR A 66 22.71 -11.84 0.81
CA THR A 66 22.41 -10.45 0.50
C THR A 66 20.89 -10.21 0.37
N LEU A 67 20.19 -11.04 -0.41
CA LEU A 67 18.74 -10.93 -0.58
C LEU A 67 17.98 -11.18 0.72
N CYS A 68 18.40 -12.16 1.52
CA CYS A 68 17.88 -12.41 2.86
C CYS A 68 18.09 -11.19 3.77
N SER A 69 19.28 -10.59 3.75
CA SER A 69 19.57 -9.43 4.59
C SER A 69 18.70 -8.23 4.20
N ILE A 70 18.59 -7.92 2.91
CA ILE A 70 17.72 -6.83 2.40
C ILE A 70 16.26 -7.07 2.83
N SER A 71 15.76 -8.29 2.65
CA SER A 71 14.35 -8.60 2.89
C SER A 71 13.99 -8.71 4.37
N ILE A 72 14.83 -9.37 5.18
CA ILE A 72 14.53 -9.75 6.57
C ILE A 72 15.14 -8.77 7.56
N ASN A 73 16.40 -8.39 7.39
CA ASN A 73 17.06 -7.50 8.35
C ASN A 73 16.67 -6.05 8.10
N PHE A 74 16.71 -5.61 6.84
CA PHE A 74 16.36 -4.23 6.47
C PHE A 74 14.87 -4.03 6.19
N HIS A 75 14.07 -5.10 6.15
CA HIS A 75 12.62 -5.04 5.91
C HIS A 75 12.27 -4.33 4.59
N ILE A 76 13.12 -4.46 3.57
CA ILE A 76 12.91 -3.87 2.24
C ILE A 76 12.39 -4.96 1.29
N PRO A 77 11.15 -4.85 0.78
CA PRO A 77 10.63 -5.76 -0.23
C PRO A 77 11.48 -5.75 -1.49
N ILE A 78 11.63 -6.92 -2.11
CA ILE A 78 12.35 -7.10 -3.36
C ILE A 78 11.37 -7.49 -4.46
N LEU A 79 11.30 -6.69 -5.51
CA LEU A 79 10.60 -6.97 -6.76
C LEU A 79 11.61 -7.50 -7.78
N ARG A 80 11.21 -8.48 -8.60
CA ARG A 80 12.06 -9.07 -9.63
C ARG A 80 11.53 -8.75 -11.01
N SER A 81 12.44 -8.37 -11.90
CA SER A 81 12.18 -8.18 -13.33
C SER A 81 13.28 -8.83 -14.15
N LEU A 82 12.96 -9.33 -15.34
CA LEU A 82 13.90 -9.88 -16.31
C LEU A 82 14.34 -8.86 -17.37
N SER A 83 13.64 -7.73 -17.51
CA SER A 83 13.91 -6.73 -18.56
C SER A 83 13.33 -5.36 -18.22
N GLN A 84 13.82 -4.30 -18.87
CA GLN A 84 13.27 -2.95 -18.71
C GLN A 84 11.76 -2.87 -19.04
N THR A 85 11.30 -3.61 -20.04
CA THR A 85 9.88 -3.68 -20.41
C THR A 85 9.04 -4.27 -19.29
N GLU A 86 9.54 -5.32 -18.62
CA GLU A 86 8.87 -5.90 -17.46
C GLU A 86 8.99 -4.98 -16.24
N THR A 87 10.12 -4.29 -16.03
CA THR A 87 10.28 -3.27 -14.98
C THR A 87 9.21 -2.19 -15.11
N ALA A 88 8.99 -1.66 -16.32
CA ALA A 88 7.95 -0.66 -16.56
C ALA A 88 6.54 -1.21 -16.22
N LYS A 89 6.24 -2.46 -16.58
CA LYS A 89 4.98 -3.11 -16.21
C LYS A 89 4.84 -3.28 -14.70
N ILE A 90 5.88 -3.70 -13.99
CA ILE A 90 5.88 -3.84 -12.54
C ILE A 90 5.61 -2.49 -11.87
N LEU A 91 6.33 -1.44 -12.28
CA LEU A 91 6.12 -0.09 -11.76
C LEU A 91 4.68 0.39 -12.00
N TYR A 92 4.14 0.16 -13.20
CA TYR A 92 2.74 0.46 -13.53
C TYR A 92 1.75 -0.29 -12.63
N PHE A 93 1.96 -1.59 -12.40
CA PHE A 93 1.11 -2.38 -11.51
C PHE A 93 1.22 -1.95 -10.05
N CYS A 94 2.43 -1.63 -9.56
CA CYS A 94 2.63 -1.06 -8.24
C CYS A 94 1.84 0.23 -8.07
N ALA A 95 2.01 1.19 -8.99
CA ALA A 95 1.29 2.45 -8.97
C ALA A 95 -0.23 2.25 -9.02
N SER A 96 -0.71 1.37 -9.90
CA SER A 96 -2.13 1.07 -10.03
C SER A 96 -2.73 0.48 -8.75
N GLN A 97 -2.01 -0.42 -8.08
CA GLN A 97 -2.46 -1.03 -6.82
C GLN A 97 -2.44 -0.04 -5.65
N LEU A 98 -1.41 0.80 -5.56
CA LEU A 98 -1.32 1.86 -4.56
C LEU A 98 -2.46 2.87 -4.73
N ASN A 99 -2.75 3.27 -5.97
CA ASN A 99 -3.86 4.16 -6.28
C ASN A 99 -5.24 3.51 -6.03
N ARG A 100 -5.38 2.20 -6.23
CA ARG A 100 -6.59 1.46 -5.83
C ARG A 100 -6.76 1.45 -4.32
N ARG A 101 -5.70 1.20 -3.54
CA ARG A 101 -5.75 1.28 -2.06
C ARG A 101 -6.15 2.66 -1.54
N GLU A 102 -5.78 3.73 -2.22
CA GLU A 102 -6.24 5.08 -1.85
C GLU A 102 -7.72 5.30 -2.15
N ASN A 103 -8.25 4.68 -3.20
CA ASN A 103 -9.65 4.78 -3.62
C ASN A 103 -10.58 3.74 -2.97
N GLU A 104 -10.01 2.66 -2.44
CA GLU A 104 -10.66 1.56 -1.71
C GLU A 104 -10.06 1.51 -0.30
N LEU A 105 -10.55 2.39 0.59
CA LEU A 105 -10.20 2.36 2.01
C LEU A 105 -10.56 0.99 2.61
N THR A 106 -9.59 0.09 2.61
CA THR A 106 -9.63 -1.17 3.35
C THR A 106 -9.31 -0.86 4.80
N LEU A 107 -10.15 -1.36 5.70
CA LEU A 107 -10.04 -1.31 7.15
C LEU A 107 -8.69 -1.91 7.63
N THR A 108 -7.59 -1.17 7.47
CA THR A 108 -6.30 -1.54 8.06
C THR A 108 -6.30 -1.08 9.51
N GLY A 109 -5.83 -1.93 10.43
CA GLY A 109 -5.93 -1.76 11.90
C GLY A 109 -5.24 -0.53 12.50
N ARG A 110 -4.84 0.46 11.70
CA ARG A 110 -4.31 1.75 12.17
C ARG A 110 -5.39 2.82 12.03
N LYS A 111 -5.84 3.38 13.16
CA LYS A 111 -6.84 4.47 13.17
C LYS A 111 -6.37 5.64 12.29
N PRO A 112 -7.22 6.17 11.39
CA PRO A 112 -6.85 7.32 10.56
C PRO A 112 -6.51 8.55 11.40
N LYS A 113 -5.55 9.37 10.95
CA LYS A 113 -5.16 10.61 11.66
C LYS A 113 -6.04 11.82 11.33
N ARG A 114 -6.63 11.87 10.13
CA ARG A 114 -7.46 12.99 9.67
C ARG A 114 -8.92 12.79 10.10
N LYS A 115 -9.58 13.83 10.63
CA LYS A 115 -10.97 13.80 11.11
C LYS A 115 -11.95 13.20 10.09
N LYS A 116 -11.87 13.64 8.83
CA LYS A 116 -12.73 13.11 7.74
C LYS A 116 -12.54 11.60 7.56
N ASN A 117 -11.31 11.13 7.59
CA ASN A 117 -11.01 9.70 7.42
C ASN A 117 -11.45 8.89 8.65
N GLN A 118 -11.36 9.46 9.85
CA GLN A 118 -11.90 8.85 11.07
C GLN A 118 -13.43 8.70 10.99
N GLN A 119 -14.14 9.73 10.51
CA GLN A 119 -15.58 9.68 10.32
C GLN A 119 -15.97 8.60 9.32
N LEU A 120 -15.30 8.54 8.17
CA LEU A 120 -15.54 7.48 7.17
C LEU A 120 -15.23 6.09 7.72
N PHE A 121 -14.18 5.95 8.53
CA PHE A 121 -13.80 4.69 9.17
C PHE A 121 -14.86 4.22 10.17
N ILE A 122 -15.39 5.12 10.99
CA ILE A 122 -16.49 4.82 11.92
C ILE A 122 -17.73 4.37 11.15
N LEU A 123 -18.10 5.08 10.08
CA LEU A 123 -19.28 4.76 9.28
C LEU A 123 -19.17 3.39 8.57
N GLN A 124 -17.98 3.01 8.10
CA GLN A 124 -17.74 1.70 7.49
C GLN A 124 -17.76 0.54 8.50
N SER A 125 -17.82 0.83 9.81
CA SER A 125 -18.02 -0.18 10.84
C SER A 125 -19.50 -0.56 11.01
N LEU A 126 -20.43 0.19 10.38
CA LEU A 126 -21.86 -0.11 10.40
C LEU A 126 -22.21 -1.24 9.42
N PRO A 127 -23.23 -2.06 9.72
CA PRO A 127 -23.63 -3.15 8.85
C PRO A 127 -24.07 -2.62 7.48
N GLU A 128 -23.64 -3.31 6.43
CA GLU A 128 -23.99 -3.00 5.03
C GLU A 128 -23.56 -1.60 4.53
N VAL A 129 -22.60 -0.96 5.22
CA VAL A 129 -22.03 0.34 4.82
C VAL A 129 -20.64 0.17 4.20
N ASP A 130 -20.58 0.28 2.88
CA ASP A 130 -19.33 0.32 2.12
C ASP A 130 -18.72 1.74 2.06
N PRO A 131 -17.48 1.93 1.54
CA PRO A 131 -16.83 3.25 1.49
C PRO A 131 -17.59 4.30 0.67
N LYS A 132 -18.29 3.89 -0.41
CA LYS A 132 -19.08 4.80 -1.25
C LYS A 132 -20.32 5.25 -0.49
N LEU A 133 -20.97 4.34 0.22
CA LEU A 133 -22.14 4.62 1.04
C LEU A 133 -21.79 5.47 2.26
N ALA A 134 -20.68 5.19 2.95
CA ALA A 134 -20.17 6.02 4.04
C ALA A 134 -19.94 7.47 3.59
N SER A 135 -19.38 7.66 2.39
CA SER A 135 -19.17 8.99 1.80
C SER A 135 -20.48 9.71 1.50
N ARG A 136 -21.48 9.00 0.97
CA ARG A 136 -22.83 9.56 0.69
C ARG A 136 -23.57 9.94 1.98
N LEU A 137 -23.54 9.07 2.99
CA LEU A 137 -24.09 9.34 4.32
C LEU A 137 -23.49 10.62 4.91
N LEU A 138 -22.16 10.72 4.93
CA LEU A 138 -21.47 11.89 5.47
C LEU A 138 -21.74 13.16 4.66
N TYR A 139 -21.89 13.05 3.34
CA TYR A 139 -22.27 14.18 2.49
C TYR A 139 -23.72 14.65 2.73
N HIS A 140 -24.65 13.72 2.92
CA HIS A 140 -26.07 14.01 3.16
C HIS A 140 -26.28 14.63 4.56
N PHE A 141 -25.79 13.97 5.60
CA PHE A 141 -26.03 14.35 7.00
C PHE A 141 -24.98 15.31 7.58
N LYS A 142 -23.90 15.61 6.84
CA LYS A 142 -22.81 16.54 7.18
C LYS A 142 -21.89 16.11 8.32
N ASN A 143 -22.37 15.34 9.28
CA ASN A 143 -21.57 14.81 10.40
C ASN A 143 -22.09 13.44 10.86
N ILE A 144 -21.27 12.72 11.64
CA ILE A 144 -21.56 11.35 12.06
C ILE A 144 -22.63 11.26 13.16
N GLU A 145 -22.74 12.28 14.00
CA GLU A 145 -23.75 12.34 15.06
C GLU A 145 -25.15 12.35 14.44
N ALA A 146 -25.37 13.22 13.44
CA ALA A 146 -26.62 13.29 12.70
C ALA A 146 -26.99 11.98 12.00
N ILE A 147 -26.01 11.17 11.57
CA ILE A 147 -26.25 9.84 11.00
C ILE A 147 -26.68 8.86 12.10
N PHE A 148 -26.02 8.90 13.25
CA PHE A 148 -26.24 7.98 14.36
C PHE A 148 -27.58 8.23 15.07
N THR A 149 -28.09 9.46 15.01
CA THR A 149 -29.38 9.83 15.58
C THR A 149 -30.51 9.88 14.54
N ALA A 150 -30.21 9.69 13.25
CA ALA A 150 -31.23 9.73 12.20
C ALA A 150 -32.23 8.57 12.35
N PRO A 151 -33.55 8.80 12.16
CA PRO A 151 -34.54 7.74 12.09
C PRO A 151 -34.41 6.95 10.77
N GLU A 152 -34.99 5.74 10.69
CA GLU A 152 -34.92 4.88 9.51
C GLU A 152 -35.38 5.59 8.23
N GLU A 153 -36.46 6.37 8.33
CA GLU A 153 -37.06 7.09 7.21
C GLU A 153 -36.11 8.16 6.64
N ALA A 154 -35.23 8.72 7.47
CA ALA A 154 -34.22 9.66 7.03
C ALA A 154 -33.04 8.93 6.35
N LEU A 155 -32.63 7.77 6.86
CA LEU A 155 -31.56 6.96 6.26
C LEU A 155 -31.94 6.47 4.86
N ILE A 156 -33.20 6.06 4.65
CA ILE A 156 -33.71 5.60 3.34
C ILE A 156 -33.60 6.68 2.25
N ARG A 157 -33.54 7.97 2.62
CA ARG A 157 -33.39 9.08 1.64
C ARG A 157 -31.99 9.15 1.03
N VAL A 158 -31.02 8.43 1.59
CA VAL A 158 -29.68 8.34 1.02
C VAL A 158 -29.68 7.26 -0.04
N GLU A 159 -29.27 7.64 -1.25
CA GLU A 159 -29.13 6.74 -2.38
C GLU A 159 -28.33 5.49 -1.99
N GLY A 160 -28.83 4.30 -2.33
CA GLY A 160 -28.22 3.03 -1.98
C GLY A 160 -28.60 2.47 -0.59
N ILE A 161 -29.46 3.15 0.17
CA ILE A 161 -30.06 2.64 1.42
C ILE A 161 -31.54 2.28 1.18
N GLY A 162 -31.84 0.98 1.20
CA GLY A 162 -33.21 0.47 1.26
C GLY A 162 -33.69 0.29 2.70
N LYS A 163 -34.98 -0.05 2.86
CA LYS A 163 -35.60 -0.30 4.19
C LYS A 163 -34.79 -1.28 5.04
N GLU A 164 -34.36 -2.40 4.45
CA GLU A 164 -33.63 -3.43 5.19
C GLU A 164 -32.25 -2.97 5.67
N LYS A 165 -31.55 -2.17 4.84
CA LYS A 165 -30.27 -1.55 5.23
C LYS A 165 -30.47 -0.54 6.36
N ALA A 166 -31.48 0.32 6.22
CA ALA A 166 -31.79 1.33 7.23
C ALA A 166 -32.10 0.68 8.59
N ARG A 167 -32.94 -0.36 8.59
CA ARG A 167 -33.26 -1.16 9.78
C ARG A 167 -32.00 -1.75 10.44
N LYS A 168 -31.16 -2.46 9.68
CA LYS A 168 -29.92 -3.05 10.23
C LYS A 168 -28.95 -2.00 10.78
N ILE A 169 -28.83 -0.85 10.10
CA ILE A 169 -28.02 0.26 10.59
C ILE A 169 -28.57 0.79 11.92
N ARG A 170 -29.90 0.93 12.05
CA ARG A 170 -30.53 1.38 13.30
C ARG A 170 -30.39 0.37 14.43
N GLU A 171 -30.65 -0.89 14.17
CA GLU A 171 -30.52 -1.98 15.15
C GLU A 171 -29.10 -2.02 15.74
N ALA A 172 -28.07 -1.87 14.90
CA ALA A 172 -26.68 -1.83 15.36
C ALA A 172 -26.35 -0.63 16.27
N LEU A 173 -27.16 0.43 16.24
CA LEU A 173 -26.96 1.67 17.02
C LEU A 173 -27.81 1.72 18.30
N THR A 174 -28.95 1.01 18.34
CA THR A 174 -29.88 1.09 19.48
C THR A 174 -29.95 -0.18 20.34
N GLY A 175 -29.53 -1.33 19.81
CA GLY A 175 -29.73 -2.64 20.47
C GLY A 175 -31.13 -3.18 20.28
#